data_AF-A0A2A3JXJ0-F1
#
_entry.id   AF-A0A2A3JXJ0-F1
#
_cell.length_a   1.000
_cell.length_b   1.000
_cell.length_c   1.000
_cell.angle_alpha   90.00
_cell.angle_beta   90.00
_cell.angle_gamma   90.00
#
_symmetry.space_group_name_H-M   'P 1'
#
loop_
_entity.id
_entity.type
_entity.pdbx_description
1 polymer ?
#
loop_
_entity_poly.entity_id
_entity_poly.type
_entity_poly.pdbx_seq_one_letter_code
_entity_poly.pdbx_strand_id
1 'polypeptide(L)'
;MKYMIVRGIGDLEAQAAHQKRCEEKQVPFIYARAERTRCTLYCECIDLVSPAIDKLVNHAEEIQVFFQQLDSRYPRPAKIDPGYPAFYFFNKLLVSDVDEVATETYDFLTEILTRTPDPQRPLQFGQSG
;
A
#
# COMPACT_ATOMS: atom_id res chain seq x y z
N MET A 1 11.60 -6.94 6.57
CA MET A 1 11.16 -5.57 6.92
C MET A 1 10.02 -5.22 5.99
N LYS A 2 8.80 -5.08 6.53
CA LYS A 2 7.56 -4.87 5.76
C LYS A 2 7.33 -3.40 5.37
N TYR A 3 7.86 -2.48 6.18
CA TYR A 3 7.80 -1.05 5.95
C TYR A 3 8.99 -0.36 6.61
N MET A 4 9.18 0.93 6.33
CA MET A 4 10.21 1.78 6.94
C MET A 4 9.63 3.03 7.59
N ILE A 5 10.26 3.55 8.64
CA ILE A 5 9.95 4.88 9.20
C ILE A 5 11.04 5.87 8.77
N VAL A 6 10.62 6.95 8.09
CA VAL A 6 11.43 8.09 7.68
C VAL A 6 11.20 9.23 8.66
N ARG A 7 12.26 9.71 9.31
CA ARG A 7 12.22 10.79 10.32
C ARG A 7 12.85 12.09 9.81
N GLY A 8 13.55 12.07 8.67
CA GLY A 8 14.09 13.28 8.06
C GLY A 8 14.94 13.01 6.82
N ILE A 9 15.65 14.05 6.36
CA ILE A 9 16.49 14.01 5.15
C ILE A 9 17.60 12.95 5.24
N GLY A 10 18.06 12.62 6.44
CA GLY A 10 19.09 11.58 6.66
C GLY A 10 18.66 10.16 6.26
N ASP A 11 17.36 9.91 6.07
CA ASP A 11 16.86 8.58 5.74
C ASP A 11 16.63 8.38 4.23
N LEU A 12 16.94 9.36 3.38
CA LEU A 12 16.66 9.28 1.94
C LEU A 12 17.40 8.12 1.24
N GLU A 13 18.67 7.88 1.59
CA GLU A 13 19.42 6.75 1.05
C GLU A 13 18.84 5.41 1.51
N ALA A 14 18.45 5.31 2.78
CA ALA A 14 17.79 4.13 3.31
C ALA A 14 16.42 3.89 2.66
N GLN A 15 15.70 4.97 2.34
CA GLN A 15 14.44 4.95 1.60
C GLN A 15 14.63 4.38 0.21
N ALA A 16 15.57 4.93 -0.57
CA ALA A 16 15.86 4.45 -1.92
C ALA A 16 16.32 2.99 -1.91
N ALA A 17 17.18 2.60 -0.96
CA ALA A 17 17.59 1.22 -0.81
C ALA A 17 16.43 0.29 -0.43
N HIS A 18 15.47 0.75 0.36
CA HIS A 18 14.27 -0.03 0.68
C HIS A 18 13.33 -0.18 -0.52
N GLN A 19 13.07 0.91 -1.24
CA GLN A 19 12.25 0.91 -2.45
C GLN A 19 12.80 -0.08 -3.47
N LYS A 20 14.10 0.00 -3.78
CA LYS A 20 14.76 -0.92 -4.70
C LYS A 20 14.61 -2.40 -4.29
N ARG A 21 14.72 -2.70 -2.99
CA ARG A 21 14.49 -4.07 -2.49
C ARG A 21 13.04 -4.53 -2.64
N CYS A 22 12.07 -3.62 -2.53
CA CYS A 22 10.65 -3.95 -2.74
C CYS A 22 10.36 -4.20 -4.21
N GLU A 23 10.91 -3.36 -5.10
CA GLU A 23 10.88 -3.54 -6.56
C GLU A 23 11.48 -4.90 -6.96
N GLU A 24 12.70 -5.22 -6.52
CA GLU A 24 13.36 -6.50 -6.83
C GLU A 24 12.53 -7.72 -6.38
N LYS A 25 11.75 -7.57 -5.31
CA LYS A 25 10.91 -8.63 -4.75
C LYS A 25 9.47 -8.62 -5.27
N GLN A 26 9.09 -7.59 -6.03
CA GLN A 26 7.73 -7.39 -6.52
C GLN A 26 6.70 -7.39 -5.38
N VAL A 27 7.01 -6.65 -4.31
CA VAL A 27 6.13 -6.44 -3.14
C VAL A 27 5.86 -4.94 -2.94
N PRO A 28 4.81 -4.56 -2.18
CA PRO A 28 4.52 -3.16 -1.92
C PRO A 28 5.69 -2.46 -1.22
N PHE A 29 5.98 -1.23 -1.63
CA PHE A 29 6.89 -0.35 -0.94
C PHE A 29 6.10 0.50 0.06
N ILE A 30 6.33 0.29 1.35
CA ILE A 30 5.60 1.00 2.41
C ILE A 30 6.58 1.79 3.27
N TYR A 31 6.30 3.08 3.48
CA TYR A 31 7.07 3.91 4.41
C TYR A 31 6.20 4.94 5.13
N ALA A 32 6.53 5.23 6.38
CA ALA A 32 5.89 6.26 7.19
C ALA A 32 6.81 7.46 7.35
N ARG A 33 6.36 8.66 6.99
CA ARG A 33 7.04 9.92 7.34
C ARG A 33 6.51 10.44 8.66
N ALA A 34 7.32 10.38 9.71
CA ALA A 34 6.92 10.76 11.06
C ALA A 34 7.23 12.23 11.37
N GLU A 35 6.23 12.92 11.92
CA GLU A 35 6.29 14.28 12.46
C GLU A 35 5.79 14.28 13.91
N ARG A 36 6.74 14.24 14.86
CA ARG A 36 6.48 14.18 16.31
C ARG A 36 5.61 12.97 16.69
N THR A 37 4.31 13.16 16.89
CA THR A 37 3.35 12.14 17.35
C THR A 37 2.47 11.61 16.25
N ARG A 38 2.60 12.15 15.03
CA ARG A 38 1.82 11.74 13.87
C ARG A 38 2.72 11.38 12.71
N CYS A 39 2.19 10.69 11.72
CA CYS A 39 2.89 10.41 10.49
C CYS A 39 1.94 10.36 9.30
N THR A 40 2.52 10.38 8.11
CA THR A 40 1.86 9.93 6.89
C THR A 40 2.46 8.59 6.47
N LEU A 41 1.64 7.55 6.39
CA LEU A 41 2.03 6.25 5.84
C LEU A 41 1.75 6.27 4.34
N TYR A 42 2.74 5.92 3.54
CA TYR A 42 2.65 5.78 2.09
C TYR A 42 2.79 4.31 1.73
N CYS A 43 1.97 3.86 0.80
CA CYS A 43 2.01 2.53 0.21
C CYS A 43 2.06 2.67 -1.31
N GLU A 44 3.20 2.30 -1.88
CA GLU A 44 3.50 2.46 -3.28
C GLU A 44 3.69 1.09 -3.93
N CYS A 45 2.94 0.85 -5.00
CA CYS A 45 3.00 -0.32 -5.84
C CYS A 45 3.32 0.07 -7.30
N ILE A 46 3.74 1.32 -7.54
CA ILE A 46 4.01 1.89 -8.87
C ILE A 46 5.16 1.18 -9.61
N ASP A 47 6.12 0.62 -8.88
CA ASP A 47 7.30 -0.05 -9.43
C ASP A 47 7.07 -1.56 -9.65
N LEU A 48 5.83 -2.04 -9.50
CA LEU A 48 5.48 -3.42 -9.81
C LEU A 48 5.34 -3.61 -11.32
N VAL A 49 5.71 -4.80 -11.81
CA VAL A 49 5.59 -5.16 -13.23
C VAL A 49 4.15 -5.55 -13.60
N SER A 50 3.81 -5.53 -14.89
CA SER A 50 2.42 -5.69 -15.39
C SER A 50 1.62 -6.85 -14.76
N PRO A 51 2.14 -8.08 -14.60
CA PRO A 51 1.35 -9.16 -13.98
C PRO A 51 0.94 -8.89 -12.52
N ALA A 52 1.74 -8.13 -11.78
CA ALA A 52 1.44 -7.73 -10.41
C ALA A 52 0.43 -6.58 -10.38
N ILE A 53 0.59 -5.59 -11.28
CA ILE A 53 -0.36 -4.49 -11.45
C ILE A 53 -1.75 -5.01 -11.84
N ASP A 54 -1.82 -5.96 -12.78
CA ASP A 54 -3.09 -6.55 -13.23
C ASP A 54 -3.84 -7.21 -12.07
N LYS A 55 -3.13 -7.87 -11.13
CA LYS A 55 -3.75 -8.43 -9.92
C LYS A 55 -4.34 -7.35 -9.04
N LEU A 56 -3.62 -6.24 -8.81
CA LEU A 56 -4.16 -5.13 -8.03
C LEU A 56 -5.40 -4.52 -8.68
N VAL A 57 -5.39 -4.36 -10.01
CA VAL A 57 -6.56 -3.85 -10.77
C VAL A 57 -7.75 -4.81 -10.67
N ASN A 58 -7.53 -6.11 -10.84
CA ASN A 58 -8.58 -7.13 -10.75
C ASN A 58 -9.19 -7.27 -9.35
N HIS A 59 -8.50 -6.81 -8.32
CA HIS A 59 -8.93 -6.82 -6.93
C HIS A 59 -9.21 -5.41 -6.38
N ALA A 60 -9.37 -4.39 -7.22
CA ALA A 60 -9.53 -3.01 -6.80
C ALA A 60 -10.70 -2.78 -5.82
N GLU A 61 -11.83 -3.46 -6.03
CA GLU A 61 -12.99 -3.38 -5.10
C GLU A 61 -12.65 -3.98 -3.72
N GLU A 62 -12.00 -5.14 -3.69
CA GLU A 62 -11.58 -5.80 -2.44
C GLU A 62 -10.58 -4.92 -1.67
N ILE A 63 -9.64 -4.32 -2.40
CA ILE A 63 -8.67 -3.38 -1.84
C ILE A 63 -9.36 -2.12 -1.29
N GLN A 64 -10.35 -1.59 -2.00
CA GLN A 64 -11.14 -0.45 -1.54
C GLN A 64 -11.88 -0.77 -0.22
N VAL A 65 -12.51 -1.94 -0.12
CA VAL A 65 -13.20 -2.37 1.11
C VAL A 65 -12.21 -2.51 2.27
N PHE A 66 -11.05 -3.13 2.03
CA PHE A 66 -10.00 -3.26 3.05
C PHE A 66 -9.60 -1.89 3.60
N PHE A 67 -9.32 -0.92 2.72
CA PHE A 67 -8.93 0.42 3.15
C PHE A 67 -10.07 1.16 3.89
N GLN A 68 -11.33 1.01 3.47
CA GLN A 68 -12.48 1.56 4.20
C GLN A 68 -12.60 0.98 5.62
N GLN A 69 -12.31 -0.32 5.80
CA GLN A 69 -12.31 -0.95 7.12
C GLN A 69 -11.19 -0.40 8.00
N LEU A 70 -9.99 -0.17 7.47
CA LEU A 70 -8.93 0.50 8.20
C LEU A 70 -9.35 1.91 8.64
N ASP A 71 -9.94 2.72 7.76
CA ASP A 71 -10.40 4.08 8.12
C ASP A 71 -11.46 4.07 9.24
N SER A 72 -12.30 3.04 9.30
CA SER A 72 -13.27 2.89 10.40
C SER A 72 -12.66 2.55 11.76
N ARG A 73 -11.45 1.94 11.80
CA ARG A 73 -10.79 1.48 13.03
C ARG A 73 -9.87 2.52 13.67
N TYR A 74 -9.26 3.39 12.88
CA TYR A 74 -8.32 4.38 13.41
C TYR A 74 -9.01 5.74 13.56
N PRO A 75 -9.16 6.28 14.80
CA PRO A 75 -10.06 7.39 15.14
C PRO A 75 -9.64 8.79 14.61
N ARG A 76 -8.72 8.85 13.65
CA ARG A 76 -8.17 10.07 13.02
C ARG A 76 -7.90 9.77 11.54
N PRO A 77 -8.02 10.76 10.62
CA PRO A 77 -8.40 10.45 9.25
C PRO A 77 -7.32 9.68 8.49
N ALA A 78 -7.53 8.38 8.31
CA ALA A 78 -6.86 7.58 7.29
C ALA A 78 -7.39 8.03 5.92
N LYS A 79 -6.92 9.18 5.41
CA LYS A 79 -7.40 9.67 4.12
C LYS A 79 -6.81 8.83 2.99
N ILE A 80 -7.61 7.90 2.48
CA ILE A 80 -7.34 7.15 1.24
C ILE A 80 -7.52 8.12 0.06
N ASP A 81 -6.53 8.20 -0.82
CA ASP A 81 -6.70 8.79 -2.15
C ASP A 81 -6.82 7.62 -3.15
N PRO A 82 -8.04 7.26 -3.58
CA PRO A 82 -8.27 6.08 -4.41
C PRO A 82 -7.89 6.30 -5.89
N GLY A 83 -7.19 7.38 -6.23
CA GLY A 83 -6.94 7.79 -7.61
C GLY A 83 -6.16 6.77 -8.46
N TYR A 84 -5.43 5.83 -7.85
CA TYR A 84 -4.73 4.77 -8.57
C TYR A 84 -4.46 3.56 -7.65
N PRO A 85 -4.79 2.32 -8.06
CA PRO A 85 -4.59 1.15 -7.21
C PRO A 85 -3.12 0.84 -6.90
N ALA A 86 -2.18 1.56 -7.52
CA ALA A 86 -0.77 1.43 -7.21
C ALA A 86 -0.25 2.47 -6.21
N PHE A 87 -1.09 3.34 -5.64
CA PHE A 87 -0.66 4.31 -4.64
C PHE A 87 -1.75 4.62 -3.62
N TYR A 88 -1.44 4.41 -2.34
CA TYR A 88 -2.32 4.70 -1.21
C TYR A 88 -1.56 5.42 -0.11
N PHE A 89 -2.25 6.22 0.70
CA PHE A 89 -1.64 6.81 1.89
C PHE A 89 -2.63 6.95 3.05
N PHE A 90 -2.08 7.08 4.26
CA PHE A 90 -2.80 7.37 5.51
C PHE A 90 -2.17 8.61 6.14
N ASN A 91 -2.87 9.74 6.11
CA ASN A 91 -2.36 10.99 6.68
C ASN A 91 -2.70 11.11 8.17
N LYS A 92 -1.90 11.84 8.94
CA LYS A 92 -2.16 12.17 10.35
C LYS A 92 -2.37 10.94 11.27
N LEU A 93 -1.94 9.76 10.87
CA LEU A 93 -1.95 8.55 11.69
C LEU A 93 -1.12 8.80 12.96
N LEU A 94 -1.52 8.25 14.10
CA LEU A 94 -0.66 8.30 15.29
C LEU A 94 0.57 7.42 15.07
N VAL A 95 1.74 7.87 15.53
CA VAL A 95 2.97 7.06 15.41
C VAL A 95 2.82 5.69 16.10
N SER A 96 1.97 5.59 17.14
CA SER A 96 1.64 4.32 17.82
C SER A 96 0.94 3.30 16.93
N ASP A 97 0.21 3.75 15.92
CA ASP A 97 -0.67 2.90 15.11
C ASP A 97 0.02 2.47 13.80
N VAL A 98 1.20 3.03 13.51
CA VAL A 98 1.93 2.82 12.26
C VAL A 98 2.27 1.37 12.02
N ASP A 99 2.78 0.68 13.03
CA ASP A 99 3.24 -0.70 12.88
C ASP A 99 2.07 -1.63 12.50
N GLU A 100 0.92 -1.42 13.13
CA GLU A 100 -0.31 -2.17 12.87
C GLU A 100 -0.83 -1.87 11.46
N VAL A 101 -1.08 -0.60 11.12
CA VAL A 101 -1.61 -0.21 9.80
C VAL A 101 -0.67 -0.63 8.68
N ALA A 102 0.63 -0.43 8.84
CA ALA A 102 1.62 -0.78 7.83
C ALA A 102 1.74 -2.29 7.64
N THR A 103 1.70 -3.06 8.73
CA THR A 103 1.78 -4.52 8.67
C THR A 103 0.53 -5.11 8.03
N GLU A 104 -0.66 -4.69 8.45
CA GLU A 104 -1.91 -5.15 7.84
C GLU A 104 -1.99 -4.79 6.36
N THR A 105 -1.60 -3.57 5.99
CA THR A 105 -1.58 -3.13 4.59
C THR A 105 -0.59 -3.95 3.77
N TYR A 106 0.62 -4.20 4.29
CA TYR A 106 1.63 -5.01 3.62
C TYR A 106 1.13 -6.44 3.39
N ASP A 107 0.59 -7.07 4.42
CA ASP A 107 0.16 -8.47 4.37
C ASP A 107 -1.00 -8.65 3.41
N PHE A 108 -2.01 -7.77 3.47
CA PHE A 108 -3.16 -7.82 2.57
C PHE A 108 -2.76 -7.63 1.11
N LEU A 109 -1.96 -6.60 0.79
CA LEU A 109 -1.54 -6.36 -0.60
C LEU A 109 -0.59 -7.46 -1.11
N THR A 110 0.31 -7.98 -0.27
CA THR A 110 1.17 -9.11 -0.63
C THR A 110 0.35 -10.38 -0.88
N GLU A 111 -0.73 -10.59 -0.13
CA GLU A 111 -1.67 -11.67 -0.40
C GLU A 111 -2.29 -11.53 -1.80
N ILE A 112 -2.85 -10.36 -2.14
CA ILE A 112 -3.37 -10.09 -3.49
C ILE A 112 -2.33 -10.38 -4.58
N LEU A 113 -1.08 -9.94 -4.37
CA LEU A 113 0.01 -10.13 -5.33
C LEU A 113 0.44 -11.59 -5.49
N THR A 114 0.31 -12.39 -4.44
CA THR A 114 0.70 -13.82 -4.44
C THR A 114 -0.44 -14.76 -4.80
N ARG A 115 -1.70 -14.31 -4.78
CA ARG A 115 -2.84 -15.10 -5.24
C ARG A 115 -2.60 -15.57 -6.68
N THR A 116 -2.81 -16.86 -6.90
CA THR A 116 -2.88 -17.43 -8.25
C THR A 116 -4.09 -16.83 -8.96
N PRO A 117 -4.00 -16.46 -10.25
CA PRO A 117 -5.16 -16.00 -11.00
C PRO A 117 -6.25 -17.08 -10.92
N ASP A 118 -7.45 -16.69 -10.47
CA ASP A 118 -8.59 -17.59 -10.52
C ASP A 118 -8.99 -17.75 -12.00
N PRO A 119 -8.85 -18.96 -12.60
CA PRO A 119 -9.18 -19.17 -14.01
C PRO A 119 -10.68 -18.95 -14.32
N GLN A 120 -11.54 -18.78 -13.30
CA GLN A 120 -12.97 -18.57 -13.46
C GLN A 120 -13.42 -17.10 -13.37
N ARG A 121 -12.53 -16.16 -13.02
CA ARG A 121 -12.88 -14.73 -12.97
C ARG A 121 -12.38 -14.05 -14.25
N PRO A 122 -13.25 -13.77 -15.25
CA PRO A 122 -12.81 -13.10 -16.47
C PRO A 122 -12.25 -11.72 -16.12
N LEU A 123 -11.13 -11.36 -16.77
CA LEU A 123 -10.56 -10.02 -16.75
C LEU A 123 -11.64 -9.05 -17.24
N GLN A 124 -12.29 -8.32 -16.33
CA GLN A 124 -13.20 -7.25 -16.72
C GLN A 124 -12.36 -6.04 -17.13
N PHE A 125 -11.85 -6.06 -18.36
CA PHE A 125 -11.48 -4.82 -19.03
C PHE A 125 -12.76 -4.05 -19.28
N GLY A 126 -12.80 -2.82 -18.76
CA GLY A 126 -13.96 -1.94 -18.83
C GLY A 126 -14.57 -1.94 -20.23
N GLN A 127 -15.85 -2.31 -20.31
CA GLN A 127 -16.66 -1.91 -21.44
C GLN A 127 -16.94 -0.42 -21.29
N SER A 128 -16.14 0.40 -21.96
CA SER A 128 -16.55 1.75 -22.34
C SER A 128 -17.58 1.59 -23.47
N GLY A 129 -18.86 1.71 -23.11
CA GLY A 129 -19.98 1.96 -24.02
C GLY A 129 -20.51 3.36 -23.82
#